data_AF-A0A3S1IZR1-F1
#
_entry.id   AF-A0A3S1IZR1-F1
#
_cell.length_a   1.000
_cell.length_b   1.000
_cell.length_c   1.000
_cell.angle_alpha   90.00
_cell.angle_beta   90.00
_cell.angle_gamma   90.00
#
_symmetry.space_group_name_H-M   'P 1'
#
loop_
_entity.id
_entity.type
_entity.pdbx_description
1 polymer ?
#
loop_
_entity_poly.entity_id
_entity_poly.type
_entity_poly.pdbx_seq_one_letter_code
_entity_poly.pdbx_strand_id
1 'polypeptide(L)'
;MTVYSAPSLRGPWVAHALNPIAVDHSAARPGGAFIRQDDAVVLPVQNGSKAYGGGLGLMRLDRLDDFDVRFAPPRPIGPGPAWARTGIHTLNRAGNVEVVDSTG
;
A
#
# COMPACT_ATOMS: atom_id res chain seq x y z
N MET A 1 0.34 -10.67 0.96
CA MET A 1 1.49 -9.78 1.16
C MET A 1 2.61 -10.57 1.78
N THR A 2 3.80 -10.47 1.20
CA THR A 2 5.04 -11.07 1.72
C THR A 2 6.11 -9.99 1.78
N VAL A 3 7.02 -10.11 2.75
CA VAL A 3 8.13 -9.17 3.00
C VAL A 3 9.45 -9.93 2.98
N TYR A 4 10.47 -9.33 2.37
CA TYR A 4 11.82 -9.86 2.30
C TYR A 4 12.82 -8.77 2.66
N SER A 5 13.93 -9.12 3.29
CA SER A 5 15.02 -8.20 3.62
C SER A 5 16.35 -8.72 3.07
N ALA A 6 17.28 -7.81 2.83
CA ALA A 6 18.62 -8.11 2.34
C ALA A 6 19.59 -7.01 2.76
N PRO A 7 20.88 -7.31 2.96
CA PRO A 7 21.91 -6.30 3.23
C PRO A 7 22.25 -5.45 1.99
N SER A 8 21.89 -5.91 0.80
CA SER A 8 22.09 -5.19 -0.47
C SER A 8 20.92 -5.44 -1.43
N LEU A 9 20.73 -4.56 -2.42
CA LEU A 9 19.70 -4.73 -3.46
C LEU A 9 19.84 -6.04 -4.25
N ARG A 10 21.06 -6.59 -4.33
CA ARG A 10 21.35 -7.86 -5.02
C ARG A 10 21.20 -9.07 -4.12
N GLY A 11 20.82 -8.89 -2.86
CA GLY A 11 20.64 -9.94 -1.88
C GLY A 11 21.86 -10.18 -0.97
N PRO A 12 21.91 -11.35 -0.30
CA PRO A 12 20.89 -12.40 -0.34
C PRO A 12 19.56 -11.92 0.25
N TRP A 13 18.45 -12.23 -0.42
CA TRP A 13 17.10 -11.91 0.05
C TRP A 13 16.59 -13.03 0.97
N VAL A 14 16.18 -12.66 2.18
CA VAL A 14 15.66 -13.57 3.19
C VAL A 14 14.18 -13.24 3.44
N ALA A 15 13.34 -14.27 3.47
CA ALA A 15 11.92 -14.10 3.78
C ALA A 15 11.75 -13.72 5.25
N HIS A 16 10.85 -12.75 5.52
CA HIS A 16 10.45 -12.46 6.89
C HIS A 16 9.78 -13.68 7.54
N ALA A 17 10.07 -13.95 8.81
CA ALA A 17 9.61 -15.15 9.52
C ALA A 17 8.07 -15.26 9.59
N LEU A 18 7.37 -14.13 9.62
CA LEU A 18 5.91 -14.05 9.66
C LEU A 18 5.23 -14.11 8.28
N ASN A 19 5.96 -14.37 7.20
CA ASN A 19 5.33 -14.48 5.89
C ASN A 19 4.35 -15.67 5.82
N PRO A 20 3.16 -15.50 5.20
CA PRO A 20 2.65 -14.25 4.65
C PRO A 20 2.15 -13.29 5.73
N ILE A 21 2.54 -12.01 5.65
CA ILE A 21 2.09 -10.97 6.59
C ILE A 21 0.56 -10.78 6.53
N ALA A 22 -0.01 -10.86 5.34
CA ALA A 22 -1.45 -10.72 5.15
C ALA A 22 -1.95 -11.52 3.94
N VAL A 23 -3.13 -12.11 4.07
CA VAL A 23 -3.88 -12.72 2.96
C VAL A 23 -5.29 -12.13 2.99
N ASP A 24 -5.46 -11.02 2.29
CA ASP A 24 -6.71 -10.25 2.28
C ASP A 24 -6.92 -9.59 0.91
N HIS A 25 -7.98 -9.97 0.23
CA HIS A 25 -8.33 -9.44 -1.09
C HIS A 25 -8.76 -7.95 -1.07
N SER A 26 -9.08 -7.40 0.11
CA SER A 26 -9.44 -5.99 0.30
C SER A 26 -8.25 -5.08 0.65
N ALA A 27 -7.10 -5.65 1.03
CA ALA A 27 -6.00 -4.86 1.62
C ALA A 27 -4.57 -5.41 1.41
N ALA A 28 -4.38 -6.55 0.72
CA ALA A 28 -3.05 -7.16 0.58
C ALA A 28 -2.34 -6.84 -0.75
N ARG A 29 -3.03 -6.29 -1.75
CA ARG A 29 -2.45 -5.95 -3.05
C ARG A 29 -2.01 -4.49 -3.07
N PRO A 30 -0.73 -4.18 -3.32
CA PRO A 30 -0.28 -2.81 -3.47
C PRO A 30 -1.03 -2.06 -4.57
N GLY A 31 -1.43 -0.83 -4.27
CA GLY A 31 -1.97 0.17 -5.20
C GLY A 31 -0.98 1.29 -5.47
N GLY A 32 0.31 1.05 -5.29
CA GLY A 32 1.35 2.07 -5.41
C GLY A 32 2.60 1.71 -4.60
N ALA A 33 3.60 2.58 -4.66
CA ALA A 33 4.77 2.54 -3.80
C ALA A 33 4.44 3.00 -2.38
N PHE A 34 5.33 2.70 -1.42
CA PHE A 34 5.29 3.34 -0.11
C PHE A 34 5.48 4.85 -0.27
N ILE A 35 4.65 5.63 0.42
CA ILE A 35 4.69 7.08 0.43
C ILE A 35 5.07 7.52 1.84
N ARG A 36 6.11 8.36 1.94
CA ARG A 36 6.44 9.05 3.18
C ARG A 36 5.71 10.39 3.21
N GLN A 37 4.89 10.59 4.23
CA GLN A 37 4.19 11.83 4.51
C GLN A 37 4.54 12.23 5.94
N ASP A 38 5.35 13.27 6.08
CA ASP A 38 5.93 13.70 7.36
C ASP A 38 6.65 12.52 8.07
N ASP A 39 6.22 12.20 9.29
CA ASP A 39 6.74 11.09 10.10
C ASP A 39 6.05 9.75 9.82
N ALA A 40 5.02 9.73 8.96
CA ALA A 40 4.28 8.52 8.62
C ALA A 40 4.76 7.92 7.29
N VAL A 41 4.81 6.59 7.25
CA VAL A 41 4.95 5.82 6.01
C VAL A 41 3.62 5.12 5.75
N VAL A 42 3.06 5.30 4.55
CA VAL A 42 1.80 4.68 4.14
C VAL A 42 1.98 3.83 2.89
N LEU A 43 1.24 2.74 2.81
CA LEU A 43 1.12 1.89 1.64
C LEU A 43 -0.28 2.07 1.04
N PRO A 44 -0.40 2.58 -0.18
CA PRO A 44 -1.62 2.46 -0.96
C PRO A 44 -1.90 0.99 -1.26
N VAL A 45 -3.13 0.55 -1.01
CA VAL A 45 -3.58 -0.82 -1.26
C VAL A 45 -4.91 -0.84 -1.99
N GLN A 46 -5.01 -1.74 -2.96
CA GLN A 46 -6.23 -1.92 -3.74
C GLN A 46 -7.27 -2.67 -2.92
N ASN A 47 -8.49 -2.16 -2.95
CA ASN A 47 -9.65 -2.86 -2.42
C ASN A 47 -10.33 -3.66 -3.54
N GLY A 48 -10.05 -4.96 -3.56
CA GLY A 48 -10.64 -5.92 -4.49
C GLY A 48 -11.94 -6.58 -3.99
N SER A 49 -12.56 -6.10 -2.91
CA SER A 49 -13.68 -6.80 -2.26
C SER A 49 -14.99 -6.84 -3.04
N LYS A 50 -15.20 -5.89 -3.95
CA LYS A 50 -16.41 -5.81 -4.78
C LYS A 50 -16.15 -6.04 -6.25
N ALA A 51 -15.05 -5.52 -6.76
CA ALA A 51 -14.62 -5.62 -8.14
C ALA A 51 -13.10 -5.40 -8.23
N TYR A 52 -12.50 -5.84 -9.33
CA TYR A 52 -11.12 -5.46 -9.65
C TYR A 52 -11.02 -3.94 -9.79
N GLY A 53 -10.09 -3.30 -9.07
CA GLY A 53 -9.98 -1.84 -9.02
C GLY A 53 -11.19 -1.15 -8.37
N GLY A 54 -11.94 -1.86 -7.51
CA GLY A 54 -13.15 -1.35 -6.85
C GLY A 54 -12.90 -0.19 -5.88
N GLY A 55 -11.64 0.06 -5.52
CA GLY A 55 -11.22 1.24 -4.78
C GLY A 55 -9.78 1.15 -4.29
N LEU A 56 -9.34 2.19 -3.59
CA LEU A 56 -8.02 2.31 -2.98
C LEU A 56 -8.18 2.63 -1.50
N GLY A 57 -7.26 2.13 -0.68
CA GLY A 57 -7.11 2.54 0.72
C GLY A 57 -5.65 2.82 1.06
N LEU A 58 -5.43 3.52 2.18
CA LEU A 58 -4.11 3.78 2.73
C LEU A 58 -3.93 3.03 4.04
N MET A 59 -2.89 2.20 4.11
CA MET A 59 -2.46 1.56 5.35
C MET A 59 -1.19 2.23 5.86
N ARG A 60 -1.22 2.76 7.09
CA ARG A 60 -0.01 3.25 7.75
C ARG A 60 0.84 2.07 8.20
N LEU A 61 2.15 2.12 7.93
CA LEU A 61 3.11 1.17 8.45
C LEU A 61 3.42 1.55 9.90
N ASP A 62 2.88 0.80 10.86
CA ASP A 62 3.06 1.04 12.29
C ASP A 62 4.32 0.37 12.83
N ARG A 63 4.78 -0.73 12.21
CA ARG A 63 6.01 -1.45 12.58
C ARG A 63 6.57 -2.24 11.41
N LEU A 64 7.90 -2.22 11.26
CA LEU A 64 8.67 -3.04 10.34
C LEU A 64 10.04 -3.31 10.95
N ASP A 65 10.24 -4.51 11.48
CA ASP A 65 11.52 -5.02 11.93
C ASP A 65 11.62 -6.52 11.65
N ASP A 66 12.68 -7.18 12.13
CA ASP A 66 12.92 -8.61 11.88
C ASP A 66 11.94 -9.55 12.61
N PHE A 67 11.13 -9.01 13.53
CA PHE A 67 10.23 -9.78 14.39
C PHE A 67 8.77 -9.52 14.06
N ASP A 68 8.42 -8.36 13.51
CA ASP A 68 7.03 -7.96 13.29
C ASP A 68 6.86 -7.00 12.10
N VAL A 69 5.73 -7.16 11.40
CA VAL A 69 5.29 -6.27 10.33
C VAL A 69 3.83 -5.94 10.59
N ARG A 70 3.56 -4.68 10.93
CA ARG A 70 2.22 -4.24 11.32
C ARG A 70 1.78 -3.02 10.54
N PHE A 71 0.59 -3.13 9.98
CA PHE A 71 -0.12 -2.04 9.32
C PHE A 71 -1.36 -1.66 10.11
N ALA A 72 -1.70 -0.38 10.13
CA ALA A 72 -3.02 0.08 10.53
C ALA A 72 -4.06 -0.40 9.51
N PRO A 73 -5.34 -0.57 9.90
CA PRO A 73 -6.41 -0.90 8.97
C PRO A 73 -6.49 0.09 7.80
N PRO A 74 -6.83 -0.36 6.58
CA PRO A 74 -6.89 0.50 5.41
C PRO A 74 -7.94 1.59 5.60
N ARG A 75 -7.53 2.85 5.41
CA ARG A 75 -8.44 3.99 5.31
C ARG A 75 -8.83 4.19 3.84
N PRO A 76 -10.11 4.00 3.47
CA PRO A 76 -10.53 4.13 2.08
C PRO A 76 -10.32 5.55 1.55
N ILE A 77 -9.90 5.66 0.28
CA ILE A 77 -9.91 6.90 -0.49
C ILE A 77 -11.19 6.90 -1.33
N GLY A 78 -12.05 7.87 -1.08
CA GLY A 78 -13.24 8.12 -1.88
C GLY A 78 -13.09 9.39 -2.74
N PRO A 79 -14.08 9.68 -3.59
CA PRO A 79 -14.17 10.96 -4.28
C PRO A 79 -14.16 12.13 -3.30
N GLY A 80 -13.54 13.23 -3.70
CA GLY A 80 -13.46 14.46 -2.93
C GLY A 80 -13.04 15.66 -3.77
N PRO A 81 -12.83 16.84 -3.16
CA PRO A 81 -12.49 18.07 -3.87
C PRO A 81 -11.21 17.96 -4.71
N ALA A 82 -10.25 17.12 -4.27
CA ALA A 82 -9.01 16.88 -4.98
C ALA A 82 -9.15 15.89 -6.15
N TRP A 83 -10.16 15.00 -6.10
CA TRP A 83 -10.39 13.98 -7.14
C TRP A 83 -11.84 13.53 -7.15
N ALA A 84 -12.59 13.92 -8.18
CA ALA A 84 -14.04 13.63 -8.25
C ALA A 84 -14.36 12.22 -8.75
N ARG A 85 -13.41 11.51 -9.39
CA ARG A 85 -13.66 10.20 -9.99
C ARG A 85 -13.61 9.09 -8.94
N THR A 86 -14.36 8.03 -9.21
CA THR A 86 -14.30 6.77 -8.46
C THR A 86 -13.23 5.85 -9.02
N GLY A 87 -13.13 4.61 -8.52
CA GLY A 87 -12.30 3.58 -9.17
C GLY A 87 -10.80 3.90 -9.18
N ILE A 88 -10.33 4.68 -8.21
CA ILE A 88 -8.89 4.88 -8.00
C ILE A 88 -8.29 3.51 -7.71
N HIS A 89 -7.29 3.13 -8.50
CA HIS A 89 -6.63 1.83 -8.36
C HIS A 89 -5.12 1.96 -8.22
N THR A 90 -4.52 3.11 -8.58
CA THR A 90 -3.16 3.44 -8.15
C THR A 90 -3.01 4.87 -7.63
N LEU A 91 -2.12 5.04 -6.66
CA LEU A 91 -1.60 6.31 -6.17
C LEU A 91 -0.10 6.18 -5.96
N ASN A 92 0.68 7.06 -6.59
CA ASN A 92 2.12 7.17 -6.36
C ASN A 92 2.50 8.63 -6.10
N ARG A 93 3.62 8.83 -5.42
CA ARG A 93 4.18 10.15 -5.17
C ARG A 93 5.69 10.14 -5.33
N ALA A 94 6.21 11.18 -5.97
CA ALA A 94 7.63 11.48 -6.05
C ALA A 94 7.83 12.98 -5.78
N GLY A 95 8.36 13.30 -4.59
CA GLY A 95 8.53 14.69 -4.17
C GLY A 95 7.19 15.44 -4.10
N ASN A 96 7.05 16.46 -4.94
CA ASN A 96 5.86 17.29 -5.08
C ASN A 96 4.90 16.84 -6.20
N VAL A 97 5.17 15.70 -6.84
CA VAL A 97 4.33 15.15 -7.91
C VAL A 97 3.58 13.94 -7.38
N GLU A 98 2.27 13.92 -7.61
CA GLU A 98 1.39 12.78 -7.35
C GLU A 98 0.81 12.28 -8.67
N VAL A 99 0.75 10.95 -8.81
CA VAL A 99 0.19 10.27 -9.98
C VAL A 99 -0.95 9.38 -9.50
N VAL A 100 -2.14 9.65 -10.03
CA VAL A 100 -3.37 8.93 -9.70
C VAL A 100 -3.90 8.28 -10.97
N ASP A 101 -4.17 6.98 -10.92
CA ASP A 101 -4.88 6.27 -11.97
C ASP A 101 -6.26 5.83 -11.47
N SER A 102 -7.29 6.14 -12.24
CA SER A 102 -8.68 5.92 -11.89
C SER A 102 -9.54 5.65 -13.12
N THR A 103 -10.66 4.96 -12.93
CA THR A 103 -11.63 4.68 -13.99
C THR A 103 -12.91 5.49 -13.83
N GLY A 104 -13.60 5.73 -14.95
CA GLY A 104 -14.84 6.51 -15.05
C GLY A 104 -14.58 7.89 -15.59
#